data_AF-A0A662UX30-F1
#
_entry.id   AF-A0A662UX30-F1
#
_cell.length_a   1.000
_cell.length_b   1.000
_cell.length_c   1.000
_cell.angle_alpha   90.00
_cell.angle_beta   90.00
_cell.angle_gamma   90.00
#
_symmetry.space_group_name_H-M   'P 1'
#
loop_
_entity.id
_entity.type
_entity.pdbx_description
1 polymer ?
#
loop_
_entity_poly.entity_id
_entity_poly.type
_entity_poly.pdbx_seq_one_letter_code
_entity_poly.pdbx_strand_id
1 'polypeptide(L)'
;MMSNQATEHKYINRWLKKREFLSYYLIYKVYGSRNFNIGEASDLLIQKFCCSRKVAYNIIKRLYKTGLLIKVDKAIYKCRDLHDALDSYLSTYILKRCRQRERESA
;
A
#
# COMPACT_ATOMS: atom_id res chain seq x y z
N MET A 1 9.00 22.14 17.14
CA MET A 1 9.89 21.13 16.54
C MET A 1 9.02 20.14 15.77
N MET A 2 8.90 20.30 14.45
CA MET A 2 8.16 19.34 13.64
C MET A 2 9.07 18.17 13.32
N SER A 3 8.74 17.00 13.87
CA SER A 3 9.44 15.76 13.63
C SER A 3 9.34 15.37 12.16
N ASN A 4 10.41 15.65 11.42
CA ASN A 4 10.69 15.07 10.10
C ASN A 4 10.87 13.55 10.26
N GLN A 5 9.76 12.80 10.35
CA GLN A 5 9.79 11.41 9.94
C GLN A 5 9.62 11.41 8.42
N ALA A 6 10.75 11.63 7.74
CA ALA A 6 10.91 11.23 6.35
C ALA A 6 10.55 9.74 6.29
N THR A 7 9.29 9.47 5.95
CA THR A 7 8.80 8.11 5.82
C THR A 7 9.52 7.59 4.60
N GLU A 8 10.58 6.81 4.79
CA GLU A 8 11.29 6.15 3.69
C GLU A 8 10.23 5.48 2.81
N HIS A 9 9.92 6.10 1.67
CA HIS A 9 9.00 5.55 0.70
C HIS A 9 9.71 4.33 0.12
N LYS A 10 9.50 3.17 0.74
CA LYS A 10 10.03 1.90 0.26
C LYS A 10 9.54 1.72 -1.17
N TYR A 11 10.49 1.80 -2.10
CA TYR A 11 10.24 1.58 -3.52
C TYR A 11 9.44 0.31 -3.71
N ILE A 12 8.42 0.41 -4.56
CA ILE A 12 7.53 -0.70 -4.83
C ILE A 12 8.29 -1.75 -5.65
N ASN A 13 8.87 -2.72 -4.96
CA ASN A 13 9.69 -3.76 -5.59
C ASN A 13 8.86 -4.79 -6.37
N ARG A 14 7.54 -4.86 -6.18
CA ARG A 14 6.66 -5.78 -6.90
C ARG A 14 5.25 -5.25 -7.08
N TRP A 15 4.61 -5.67 -8.16
CA TRP A 15 3.18 -5.50 -8.35
C TRP A 15 2.37 -6.25 -7.28
N LEU A 16 1.23 -5.66 -6.92
CA LEU A 16 0.30 -6.24 -5.94
C LEU A 16 -0.40 -7.46 -6.53
N LYS A 17 -0.61 -8.50 -5.71
CA LYS A 17 -1.53 -9.58 -6.09
C LYS A 17 -2.96 -9.04 -6.07
N LYS A 18 -3.86 -9.63 -6.87
CA LYS A 18 -5.29 -9.24 -6.94
C LYS A 18 -5.91 -9.06 -5.54
N ARG A 19 -5.69 -10.02 -4.64
CA ARG A 19 -6.20 -9.93 -3.25
C ARG A 19 -5.61 -8.76 -2.47
N GLU A 20 -4.32 -8.47 -2.63
CA GLU A 20 -3.65 -7.36 -1.93
C GLU A 20 -4.23 -6.02 -2.40
N PHE A 21 -4.37 -5.83 -3.70
CA PHE A 21 -4.96 -4.61 -4.26
C PHE A 21 -6.42 -4.42 -3.82
N LEU A 22 -7.24 -5.48 -3.88
CA LEU A 22 -8.63 -5.41 -3.42
C LEU A 22 -8.73 -5.19 -1.91
N SER A 23 -7.82 -5.74 -1.11
CA SER A 23 -7.76 -5.47 0.33
C SER A 23 -7.43 -4.00 0.60
N TYR A 24 -6.46 -3.42 -0.11
CA TYR A 24 -6.16 -2.00 -0.01
C TYR A 24 -7.38 -1.15 -0.39
N TYR A 25 -7.99 -1.42 -1.54
CA TYR A 25 -9.15 -0.66 -1.99
C TYR A 25 -10.34 -0.77 -1.01
N LEU A 26 -10.57 -1.95 -0.42
CA LEU A 26 -11.61 -2.12 0.60
C LEU A 26 -11.32 -1.28 1.86
N ILE A 27 -10.08 -1.32 2.36
CA ILE A 27 -9.69 -0.51 3.52
C ILE A 27 -9.83 0.98 3.19
N TYR A 28 -9.37 1.42 2.01
CA TYR A 28 -9.54 2.79 1.54
C TYR A 28 -11.02 3.19 1.42
N LYS A 29 -11.88 2.32 0.91
CA LYS A 29 -13.31 2.59 0.80
C LYS A 29 -13.98 2.79 2.16
N VAL A 30 -13.51 2.10 3.20
CA VAL A 30 -14.08 2.17 4.56
C VAL A 30 -13.51 3.35 5.35
N TYR A 31 -12.19 3.56 5.31
CA TYR A 31 -11.51 4.53 6.17
C TYR A 31 -11.08 5.80 5.43
N GLY A 32 -10.97 5.77 4.10
CA GLY A 32 -10.43 6.86 3.30
C GLY A 32 -9.04 7.28 3.79
N SER A 33 -8.86 8.57 4.03
CA SER A 33 -7.63 9.16 4.59
C SER A 33 -7.59 9.15 6.12
N ARG A 34 -8.61 8.59 6.79
CA ARG A 34 -8.66 8.53 8.26
C ARG A 34 -7.69 7.50 8.81
N ASN A 35 -7.28 7.73 10.05
CA ASN A 35 -6.47 6.77 10.81
C ASN A 35 -7.34 5.57 11.23
N PHE A 36 -6.77 4.37 11.22
CA PHE A 36 -7.41 3.14 11.66
C PHE A 36 -6.43 2.26 12.41
N ASN A 37 -6.94 1.39 13.28
CA ASN A 37 -6.12 0.41 13.97
C ASN A 37 -5.88 -0.83 13.09
N ILE A 38 -4.68 -1.42 13.17
CA ILE A 38 -4.37 -2.67 12.46
C ILE A 38 -5.31 -3.83 12.81
N GLY A 39 -5.84 -3.87 14.04
CA GLY A 39 -6.83 -4.83 14.48
C GLY A 39 -8.14 -4.69 13.72
N GLU A 40 -8.69 -3.48 13.66
CA GLU A 40 -9.94 -3.17 12.95
C GLU A 40 -9.83 -3.47 11.45
N ALA A 41 -8.72 -3.09 10.83
CA ALA A 41 -8.45 -3.43 9.44
C ALA A 41 -8.30 -4.96 9.24
N SER A 42 -7.69 -5.66 10.20
CA SER A 42 -7.57 -7.13 10.13
C SER A 42 -8.92 -7.80 10.21
N ASP A 43 -9.77 -7.39 11.14
CA ASP A 43 -11.11 -7.95 11.33
C ASP A 43 -12.01 -7.65 10.13
N LEU A 44 -11.91 -6.46 9.53
CA LEU A 44 -12.55 -6.13 8.26
C LEU A 44 -12.14 -7.11 7.14
N LEU A 45 -10.84 -7.40 7.00
CA LEU A 45 -10.36 -8.32 5.98
C LEU A 45 -10.76 -9.77 6.27
N ILE A 46 -10.77 -10.19 7.52
CA ILE A 46 -11.25 -11.52 7.93
C ILE A 46 -12.71 -11.69 7.51
N GLN A 47 -13.56 -10.72 7.84
CA GLN A 47 -15.00 -10.75 7.56
C GLN A 47 -15.30 -10.71 6.06
N LYS A 48 -14.59 -9.90 5.28
CA LYS A 48 -14.91 -9.69 3.84
C LYS A 48 -14.20 -10.63 2.88
N PHE A 49 -13.03 -11.15 3.25
CA PHE A 49 -12.27 -12.09 2.41
C PHE A 49 -12.27 -13.53 2.95
N CYS A 50 -13.05 -13.82 4.01
CA CYS A 50 -13.13 -15.11 4.68
C CYS A 50 -11.74 -15.73 4.93
N CYS A 51 -10.80 -14.91 5.43
CA CYS A 51 -9.40 -15.30 5.59
C CYS A 51 -9.00 -15.39 7.07
N SER A 52 -7.94 -16.14 7.38
CA SER A 52 -7.46 -16.23 8.76
C SER A 52 -6.82 -14.92 9.22
N ARG A 53 -6.81 -14.69 10.54
CA ARG A 53 -6.16 -13.52 11.16
C ARG A 53 -4.70 -13.35 10.72
N LYS A 54 -3.96 -14.46 10.62
CA LYS A 54 -2.57 -14.46 10.11
C LYS A 54 -2.49 -13.95 8.66
N VAL A 55 -3.44 -14.34 7.80
CA VAL A 55 -3.48 -13.90 6.41
C VAL A 55 -3.84 -12.42 6.34
N ALA A 56 -4.87 -11.97 7.06
CA ALA A 56 -5.26 -10.56 7.12
C ALA A 56 -4.10 -9.65 7.58
N TYR A 57 -3.45 -10.02 8.69
CA TYR A 57 -2.30 -9.29 9.21
C TYR A 57 -1.14 -9.23 8.20
N ASN A 58 -0.85 -10.35 7.52
CA ASN A 58 0.19 -10.40 6.50
C ASN A 58 -0.13 -9.53 5.28
N ILE A 59 -1.41 -9.41 4.89
CA ILE A 59 -1.83 -8.49 3.83
C ILE A 59 -1.52 -7.06 4.26
N ILE A 60 -1.98 -6.63 5.44
CA ILE A 60 -1.73 -5.26 5.95
C ILE A 60 -0.23 -4.96 6.02
N LYS A 61 0.56 -5.88 6.56
CA LYS A 61 2.02 -5.75 6.63
C LYS A 61 2.65 -5.59 5.24
N ARG A 62 2.12 -6.28 4.22
CA ARG A 62 2.60 -6.14 2.83
C ARG A 62 2.18 -4.81 2.22
N LEU A 63 0.95 -4.36 2.46
CA LEU A 63 0.46 -3.06 1.99
C LEU A 63 1.29 -1.90 2.57
N TYR A 64 1.68 -1.99 3.84
CA TYR A 64 2.64 -1.07 4.44
C TYR A 64 4.01 -1.13 3.76
N LYS A 65 4.56 -2.34 3.56
CA LYS A 65 5.86 -2.52 2.88
C LYS A 65 5.87 -2.00 1.43
N THR A 66 4.73 -1.97 0.75
CA THR A 66 4.58 -1.45 -0.61
C THR A 66 4.19 0.04 -0.64
N GLY A 67 4.14 0.73 0.50
CA GLY A 67 3.85 2.16 0.55
C GLY A 67 2.39 2.53 0.27
N LEU A 68 1.46 1.58 0.34
CA LEU A 68 0.01 1.84 0.21
C LEU A 68 -0.62 2.23 1.54
N LEU A 69 0.01 1.82 2.64
CA LEU A 69 -0.34 2.25 3.99
C LEU A 69 0.82 3.05 4.56
N ILE A 70 0.48 4.10 5.29
CA ILE A 70 1.43 4.93 6.03
C ILE A 70 1.21 4.62 7.50
N LYS A 71 2.30 4.27 8.21
CA LYS A 71 2.24 4.04 9.64
C LYS A 71 2.27 5.40 10.36
N VAL A 72 1.25 5.64 11.18
CA VAL A 72 1.11 6.88 11.96
C VAL A 72 1.63 6.68 13.38
N ASP A 73 1.38 5.50 13.96
CA ASP A 73 1.85 5.12 15.29
C ASP A 73 2.02 3.58 15.38
N LYS A 74 2.33 3.03 16.56
CA LYS A 74 2.63 1.60 16.81
C LYS A 74 1.63 0.64 16.16
N ALA A 75 0.34 0.91 16.32
CA ALA A 75 -0.76 0.11 15.77
C ALA A 75 -1.71 0.90 14.86
N ILE A 76 -1.40 2.17 14.58
CA ILE A 76 -2.26 3.08 13.83
C ILE A 76 -1.67 3.29 12.44
N TYR A 77 -2.51 3.11 11.42
CA TYR A 77 -2.18 3.28 10.02
C TYR A 77 -3.18 4.20 9.36
N LYS A 78 -2.80 4.77 8.22
CA LYS A 78 -3.70 5.45 7.29
C LYS A 78 -3.44 4.94 5.89
N CYS A 79 -4.46 4.96 5.04
CA CYS A 79 -4.26 4.70 3.62
C CYS A 79 -3.54 5.88 2.98
N ARG A 80 -2.60 5.57 2.08
CA ARG A 80 -2.19 6.53 1.06
C ARG A 80 -3.38 6.78 0.13
N ASP A 81 -3.51 7.99 -0.39
CA ASP A 81 -4.52 8.30 -1.40
C ASP A 81 -4.39 7.36 -2.62
N LEU A 82 -5.55 6.97 -3.17
CA LEU A 82 -5.62 5.99 -4.25
C LEU A 82 -4.99 6.52 -5.54
N HIS A 83 -5.26 7.77 -5.90
CA HIS A 83 -4.70 8.39 -7.09
C HIS A 83 -3.20 8.57 -6.93
N ASP A 84 -2.75 9.12 -5.79
CA ASP A 84 -1.31 9.27 -5.52
C ASP A 84 -0.55 7.93 -5.59
N ALA A 85 -1.16 6.87 -5.08
CA ALA A 85 -0.58 5.54 -5.15
C ALA A 85 -0.47 5.08 -6.61
N LEU A 86 -1.56 5.12 -7.36
CA LEU A 86 -1.61 4.67 -8.76
C LEU A 86 -0.71 5.50 -9.68
N ASP A 87 -0.65 6.81 -9.49
CA ASP A 87 0.23 7.70 -10.25
C ASP A 87 1.69 7.33 -10.01
N SER A 88 2.07 7.05 -8.76
CA SER A 88 3.42 6.57 -8.42
C SER A 88 3.76 5.24 -9.11
N TYR A 89 2.80 4.31 -9.19
CA TYR A 89 2.97 3.06 -9.95
C TYR A 89 3.12 3.33 -11.45
N LEU A 90 2.27 4.18 -12.00
CA LEU A 90 2.26 4.52 -13.42
C LEU A 90 3.58 5.17 -13.84
N SER A 91 4.04 6.19 -13.12
CA SER A 91 5.32 6.85 -13.41
C SER A 91 6.49 5.88 -13.36
N THR A 92 6.54 4.99 -12.35
CA THR A 92 7.59 3.97 -12.23
C THR A 92 7.59 3.01 -13.43
N TYR A 93 6.40 2.59 -13.86
CA TYR A 93 6.24 1.71 -15.02
C TYR A 93 6.68 2.39 -16.31
N ILE A 94 6.24 3.62 -16.56
CA ILE A 94 6.60 4.40 -17.75
C ILE A 94 8.13 4.59 -17.82
N LEU A 95 8.75 5.01 -16.71
CA LEU A 95 10.22 5.19 -16.64
C LEU A 95 10.96 3.89 -16.97
N LYS A 96 10.49 2.75 -16.45
CA LYS A 96 11.07 1.44 -16.78
C LYS A 96 10.97 1.13 -18.28
N ARG A 97 9.85 1.48 -18.93
CA ARG A 97 9.67 1.28 -20.38
C ARG A 97 10.53 2.23 -21.21
N CYS A 98 10.73 3.48 -20.80
CA CYS A 98 11.65 4.40 -21.48
C CYS A 98 13.10 3.89 -21.43
N ARG A 99 13.60 3.52 -20.24
CA ARG A 99 14.95 2.96 -20.07
C ARG A 99 15.19 1.69 -20.87
N GLN A 100 14.16 0.85 -21.01
CA GLN A 100 14.26 -0.35 -21.83
C GLN A 100 14.47 0.01 -23.31
N ARG A 101 13.72 1.00 -23.84
CA ARG A 101 13.89 1.47 -25.21
C ARG A 101 15.26 2.11 -25.47
N GLU A 102 15.75 2.90 -24.52
CA GLU A 102 17.10 3.49 -24.60
C GLU A 102 18.19 2.42 -24.72
N ARG A 103 18.07 1.31 -23.98
CA ARG A 103 19.00 0.17 -24.06
C ARG A 103 18.88 -0.65 -25.35
N GLU A 104 17.69 -0.72 -25.93
CA GLU A 104 17.45 -1.42 -27.20
C GLU A 104 17.95 -0.60 -28.40
N SER A 105 18.16 0.71 -28.22
CA SER A 105 18.59 1.64 -29.26
C SER A 105 20.09 1.99 -29.18
N ALA A 106 20.81 1.47 -28.18
CA ALA A 106 22.24 1.67 -27.92
C ALA A 106 23.01 0.40 -28.27
#